data_AF-A0A4R0QRE8-F1
#
_entry.id   AF-A0A4R0QRE8-F1
#
_cell.length_a   1.000
_cell.length_b   1.000
_cell.length_c   1.000
_cell.angle_alpha   90.00
_cell.angle_beta   90.00
_cell.angle_gamma   90.00
#
_symmetry.space_group_name_H-M   'P 1'
#
loop_
_entity.id
_entity.type
_entity.pdbx_description
1 polymer ?
#
loop_
_entity_poly.entity_id
_entity_poly.type
_entity_poly.pdbx_seq_one_letter_code
_entity_poly.pdbx_strand_id
1 'polypeptide(L)'
;MEKQDFGQGATLYRLTNQQGMVLEVTDFGARIVAIKLPLENGELRNVTLTGTSKEEYEMKDPYVGASIVPVAGRISGAQTTIKDQLVHFTENEPGRTLHSGVDTANEHIWQVATDDDTNHIIFSFELADDFNGFPGPVRVEAIYQLTDENEVKISYKATSERDTIFNSTNHVYFNLAGNPQATIAGHRFKIDAQQFASLGEDNMPIGRLEDVEGTPFDFRKQALVDQGLALTHPQNQVVSGYDHPWLVNPLADYQVQVVSPDEQVRLKVKTNQPAVVIYTYNHGPTALAAQHGVFSLECQALPNAGNLPGFGSILLEKDNLFESHMIYQFDWK
;
A
#
# COMPACT_ATOMS: atom_id res chain seq x y z
N MET A 1 23.15 -7.38 6.10
CA MET A 1 22.42 -6.14 5.76
C MET A 1 23.32 -4.93 5.92
N GLU A 2 23.22 -3.91 5.06
CA GLU A 2 23.97 -2.64 5.21
C GLU A 2 23.07 -1.56 5.85
N LYS A 3 23.66 -0.66 6.64
CA LYS A 3 22.95 0.44 7.33
C LYS A 3 23.55 1.79 6.94
N GLN A 4 22.70 2.79 6.71
CA GLN A 4 23.09 4.16 6.36
C GLN A 4 22.24 5.17 7.13
N ASP A 5 22.79 6.34 7.43
CA ASP A 5 22.01 7.45 7.99
C ASP A 5 20.97 7.93 6.95
N PHE A 6 19.74 8.17 7.40
CA PHE A 6 18.63 8.60 6.56
C PHE A 6 18.04 9.95 6.98
N GLY A 7 18.76 10.71 7.79
CA GLY A 7 18.34 12.02 8.28
C GLY A 7 17.56 11.96 9.59
N GLN A 8 17.77 12.95 10.46
CA GLN A 8 17.07 13.14 11.73
C GLN A 8 16.97 11.89 12.63
N GLY A 9 18.01 11.05 12.62
CA GLY A 9 18.08 9.84 13.45
C GLY A 9 17.36 8.63 12.86
N ALA A 10 16.78 8.74 11.66
CA ALA A 10 16.29 7.58 10.92
C ALA A 10 17.45 6.83 10.26
N THR A 11 17.28 5.52 10.11
CA THR A 11 18.24 4.61 9.48
C THR A 11 17.65 4.01 8.21
N LEU A 12 18.46 3.95 7.15
CA LEU A 12 18.18 3.19 5.94
C LEU A 12 18.87 1.83 6.02
N TYR A 13 18.12 0.77 5.77
CA TYR A 13 18.56 -0.61 5.77
C TYR A 13 18.51 -1.13 4.35
N ARG A 14 19.64 -1.66 3.87
CA ARG A 14 19.78 -2.24 2.54
C ARG A 14 19.95 -3.75 2.65
N LEU A 15 19.00 -4.47 2.06
CA LEU A 15 18.96 -5.91 1.91
C LEU A 15 19.32 -6.23 0.46
N THR A 16 20.12 -7.28 0.24
CA THR A 16 20.50 -7.73 -1.11
C THR A 16 20.46 -9.24 -1.16
N ASN A 17 19.77 -9.80 -2.14
CA ASN A 17 19.66 -11.25 -2.31
C ASN A 17 20.76 -11.80 -3.23
N GLN A 18 20.83 -13.12 -3.41
CA GLN A 18 21.83 -13.78 -4.26
C GLN A 18 21.71 -13.42 -5.75
N GLN A 19 20.54 -12.96 -6.20
CA GLN A 19 20.32 -12.51 -7.57
C GLN A 19 20.76 -11.05 -7.79
N GLY A 20 21.20 -10.35 -6.73
CA GLY A 20 21.59 -8.94 -6.77
C GLY A 20 20.41 -7.96 -6.70
N MET A 21 19.18 -8.45 -6.49
CA MET A 21 18.04 -7.59 -6.19
C MET A 21 18.26 -6.89 -4.85
N VAL A 22 17.89 -5.61 -4.79
CA VAL A 22 18.07 -4.77 -3.62
C VAL A 22 16.72 -4.28 -3.11
N LEU A 23 16.50 -4.45 -1.81
CA LEU A 23 15.42 -3.82 -1.07
C LEU A 23 16.03 -2.81 -0.09
N GLU A 24 15.63 -1.55 -0.20
CA GLU A 24 15.96 -0.51 0.77
C GLU A 24 14.72 -0.14 1.56
N VAL A 25 14.79 -0.26 2.89
CA VAL A 25 13.72 0.09 3.83
C VAL A 25 14.25 1.00 4.93
N THR A 26 13.42 1.85 5.51
CA THR A 26 13.80 2.70 6.64
C THR A 26 12.90 2.47 7.85
N ASP A 27 13.47 2.67 9.04
CA ASP A 27 12.72 2.67 10.30
C ASP A 27 11.74 3.84 10.43
N PHE A 28 11.90 4.90 9.63
CA PHE A 28 10.91 5.97 9.51
C PHE A 28 9.65 5.50 8.76
N GLY A 29 8.60 5.20 9.53
CA GLY A 29 7.32 4.71 9.04
C GLY A 29 7.33 3.26 8.56
N ALA A 30 8.35 2.47 8.95
CA ALA A 30 8.58 1.10 8.46
C ALA A 30 8.36 1.02 6.94
N ARG A 31 9.14 1.81 6.20
CA ARG A 31 8.85 2.24 4.82
C ARG A 31 9.75 1.53 3.81
N ILE A 32 9.20 1.18 2.65
CA ILE A 32 9.97 0.85 1.45
C ILE A 32 10.46 2.14 0.79
N VAL A 33 11.78 2.29 0.69
CA VAL A 33 12.43 3.43 0.05
C VAL A 33 12.77 3.11 -1.41
N ALA A 34 13.33 1.92 -1.67
CA ALA A 34 13.64 1.51 -3.03
C ALA A 34 13.56 -0.01 -3.22
N ILE A 35 13.13 -0.42 -4.42
CA ILE A 35 13.31 -1.80 -4.92
C ILE A 35 14.08 -1.71 -6.23
N LYS A 36 15.29 -2.27 -6.25
CA LYS A 36 16.19 -2.17 -7.41
C LYS A 36 16.47 -3.54 -8.01
N LEU A 37 16.28 -3.66 -9.32
CA LEU A 37 16.39 -4.90 -10.08
C LEU A 37 17.63 -4.86 -10.98
N PRO A 38 18.55 -5.84 -10.90
CA PRO A 38 19.73 -5.90 -11.75
C PRO A 38 19.39 -6.50 -13.11
N LEU A 39 18.94 -5.67 -14.05
CA LEU A 39 18.56 -6.09 -15.40
C LEU A 39 19.73 -6.70 -16.17
N GLU A 40 19.45 -7.57 -17.16
CA GLU A 40 20.53 -8.29 -17.88
C GLU A 40 21.41 -7.33 -18.70
N ASN A 41 20.91 -6.14 -19.01
CA ASN A 41 21.67 -5.07 -19.68
C ASN A 41 22.71 -4.37 -18.75
N GLY A 42 22.78 -4.76 -17.47
CA GLY A 42 23.68 -4.20 -16.47
C GLY A 42 23.12 -2.98 -15.72
N GLU A 43 21.92 -2.52 -16.05
CA GLU A 43 21.21 -1.45 -15.34
C GLU A 43 20.67 -1.98 -14.00
N LEU A 44 20.95 -1.27 -12.90
CA LEU A 44 20.28 -1.49 -11.62
C LEU A 44 19.04 -0.59 -11.55
N ARG A 45 17.92 -1.06 -12.10
CA ARG A 45 16.69 -0.27 -12.25
C ARG A 45 15.92 -0.18 -10.94
N ASN A 46 15.74 1.03 -10.41
CA ASN A 46 14.79 1.27 -9.33
C ASN A 46 13.36 1.29 -9.88
N VAL A 47 12.46 0.50 -9.32
CA VAL A 47 11.07 0.39 -9.79
C VAL A 47 10.05 1.07 -8.89
N THR A 48 10.51 1.80 -7.87
CA THR A 48 9.64 2.50 -6.91
C THR A 48 9.87 4.01 -6.92
N LEU A 49 8.86 4.76 -6.47
CA LEU A 49 9.04 6.16 -6.10
C LEU A 49 9.87 6.25 -4.81
N THR A 50 10.90 7.09 -4.81
CA THR A 50 11.90 7.13 -3.74
C THR A 50 12.08 8.55 -3.24
N GLY A 51 12.07 8.71 -1.91
CA GLY A 51 12.62 9.88 -1.22
C GLY A 51 14.08 9.62 -0.80
N THR A 52 14.83 10.67 -0.54
CA THR A 52 16.27 10.62 -0.27
C THR A 52 16.62 10.81 1.20
N SER A 53 15.69 11.32 2.02
CA SER A 53 15.83 11.42 3.48
C SER A 53 14.48 11.47 4.18
N LYS A 54 14.48 11.29 5.51
CA LYS A 54 13.31 11.49 6.38
C LYS A 54 12.65 12.85 6.13
N GLU A 55 13.45 13.93 6.08
CA GLU A 55 12.94 15.29 5.89
C GLU A 55 12.22 15.47 4.56
N GLU A 56 12.71 14.81 3.50
CA GLU A 56 12.05 14.88 2.20
C GLU A 56 10.67 14.22 2.24
N TYR A 57 10.53 13.08 2.92
CA TYR A 57 9.24 12.43 3.10
C TYR A 57 8.27 13.30 3.92
N GLU A 58 8.72 13.85 5.05
CA GLU A 58 7.90 14.77 5.87
C GLU A 58 7.44 16.00 5.09
N MET A 59 8.29 16.54 4.21
CA MET A 59 8.02 17.79 3.50
C MET A 59 7.23 17.60 2.20
N LYS A 60 7.42 16.47 1.50
CA LYS A 60 6.82 16.26 0.18
C LYS A 60 5.60 15.35 0.22
N ASP A 61 5.74 14.16 0.81
CA ASP A 61 4.66 13.17 0.87
C ASP A 61 5.00 12.09 1.93
N PRO A 62 4.36 12.12 3.12
CA PRO A 62 4.67 11.20 4.20
C PRO A 62 4.16 9.78 3.94
N TYR A 63 3.36 9.52 2.90
CA TYR A 63 2.77 8.20 2.66
C TYR A 63 3.64 7.31 1.78
N VAL A 64 4.43 7.88 0.86
CA VAL A 64 5.18 7.11 -0.17
C VAL A 64 6.00 5.94 0.44
N GLY A 65 5.56 4.71 0.20
CA GLY A 65 6.23 3.49 0.68
C GLY A 65 5.98 3.12 2.14
N ALA A 66 5.25 3.93 2.90
CA ALA A 66 5.12 3.75 4.33
C ALA A 66 4.15 2.62 4.70
N SER A 67 4.33 2.07 5.89
CA SER A 67 3.33 1.23 6.53
C SER A 67 2.20 2.10 7.08
N ILE A 68 0.96 1.85 6.63
CA ILE A 68 -0.21 2.61 7.08
C ILE A 68 -0.97 1.78 8.11
N VAL A 69 -1.00 2.27 9.36
CA VAL A 69 -1.67 1.66 10.51
C VAL A 69 -2.24 2.74 11.44
N PRO A 70 -3.28 2.45 12.25
CA PRO A 70 -4.03 1.19 12.32
C PRO A 70 -4.95 0.91 11.13
N VAL A 71 -5.47 1.93 10.43
CA VAL A 71 -6.43 1.76 9.33
C VAL A 71 -6.04 2.57 8.10
N ALA A 72 -5.83 1.87 7.00
CA ALA A 72 -5.59 2.42 5.68
C ALA A 72 -6.89 2.76 4.94
N GLY A 73 -6.81 3.73 4.03
CA GLY A 73 -7.95 4.30 3.32
C GLY A 73 -8.76 5.29 4.17
N ARG A 74 -10.03 5.49 3.79
CA ARG A 74 -10.91 6.50 4.36
C ARG A 74 -11.98 5.89 5.27
N ILE A 75 -12.31 6.60 6.35
CA ILE A 75 -13.42 6.31 7.27
C ILE A 75 -14.42 7.47 7.21
N SER A 76 -15.64 7.21 6.74
CA SER A 76 -16.69 8.22 6.60
C SER A 76 -17.12 8.80 7.94
N GLY A 77 -17.26 10.13 8.02
CA GLY A 77 -17.71 10.83 9.22
C GLY A 77 -16.70 10.84 10.36
N ALA A 78 -15.45 10.41 10.10
CA ALA A 78 -14.41 10.24 11.11
C ALA A 78 -14.92 9.46 12.34
N GLN A 79 -15.72 8.42 12.11
CA GLN A 79 -16.33 7.63 13.18
C GLN A 79 -16.70 6.23 12.71
N THR A 80 -16.87 5.31 13.65
CA THR A 80 -17.45 3.98 13.39
C THR A 80 -18.09 3.41 14.65
N THR A 81 -18.82 2.30 14.52
CA THR A 81 -19.38 1.59 15.68
C THR A 81 -18.56 0.34 15.97
N ILE A 82 -17.98 0.25 17.17
CA ILE A 82 -17.23 -0.91 17.65
C ILE A 82 -18.05 -1.54 18.78
N LYS A 83 -18.58 -2.76 18.56
CA LYS A 83 -19.44 -3.49 19.52
C LYS A 83 -20.47 -2.59 20.22
N ASP A 84 -21.31 -1.94 19.41
CA ASP A 84 -22.38 -1.01 19.81
C ASP A 84 -21.94 0.33 20.42
N GLN A 85 -20.64 0.61 20.52
CA GLN A 85 -20.11 1.90 20.92
C GLN A 85 -19.73 2.73 19.71
N LEU A 86 -20.30 3.94 19.59
CA LEU A 86 -19.84 4.94 18.62
C LEU A 86 -18.47 5.48 19.07
N VAL A 87 -17.49 5.37 18.19
CA VAL A 87 -16.12 5.84 18.38
C VAL A 87 -15.82 6.89 17.33
N HIS A 88 -15.21 8.00 17.75
CA HIS A 88 -14.80 9.10 16.87
C HIS A 88 -13.29 9.09 16.71
N PHE A 89 -12.84 9.40 15.50
CA PHE A 89 -11.45 9.47 15.11
C PHE A 89 -11.08 10.91 14.77
N THR A 90 -9.78 11.17 14.72
CA THR A 90 -9.29 12.48 14.29
C THR A 90 -9.53 12.68 12.79
N GLU A 91 -10.19 13.78 12.45
CA GLU A 91 -10.42 14.20 11.08
C GLU A 91 -9.17 14.88 10.51
N ASN A 92 -8.73 14.45 9.33
CA ASN A 92 -7.61 15.06 8.58
C ASN A 92 -7.99 15.36 7.11
N GLU A 93 -9.18 14.95 6.67
CA GLU A 93 -9.83 15.37 5.43
C GLU A 93 -11.28 15.78 5.78
N PRO A 94 -11.92 16.73 5.07
CA PRO A 94 -13.28 17.17 5.40
C PRO A 94 -14.28 16.02 5.57
N GLY A 95 -14.82 15.90 6.78
CA GLY A 95 -15.82 14.90 7.19
C GLY A 95 -15.33 13.45 7.21
N ARG A 96 -14.01 13.19 7.28
CA ARG A 96 -13.46 11.83 7.24
C ARG A 96 -12.06 11.70 7.84
N THR A 97 -11.70 10.47 8.20
CA THR A 97 -10.33 10.12 8.57
C THR A 97 -9.69 9.36 7.41
N LEU A 98 -8.62 9.91 6.84
CA LEU A 98 -7.75 9.25 5.86
C LEU A 98 -6.50 8.72 6.58
N HIS A 99 -6.14 7.47 6.31
CA HIS A 99 -4.90 6.85 6.81
C HIS A 99 -4.66 7.06 8.31
N SER A 100 -5.74 6.95 9.10
CA SER A 100 -5.75 7.05 10.57
C SER A 100 -5.54 8.43 11.19
N GLY A 101 -5.53 9.52 10.42
CA GLY A 101 -5.56 10.88 10.96
C GLY A 101 -4.25 11.65 10.77
N VAL A 102 -3.79 12.32 11.82
CA VAL A 102 -2.57 13.16 11.79
C VAL A 102 -1.48 12.56 12.68
N ASP A 103 -0.22 12.86 12.38
CA ASP A 103 0.91 12.39 13.21
C ASP A 103 0.87 10.85 13.39
N THR A 104 0.56 10.15 12.30
CA THR A 104 0.32 8.70 12.29
C THR A 104 1.62 7.91 12.21
N ALA A 105 1.56 6.59 12.42
CA ALA A 105 2.77 5.76 12.54
C ALA A 105 3.75 5.83 11.34
N ASN A 106 3.29 6.24 10.15
CA ASN A 106 4.13 6.49 8.98
C ASN A 106 5.08 7.70 9.13
N GLU A 107 4.84 8.57 10.11
CA GLU A 107 5.62 9.78 10.43
C GLU A 107 6.53 9.60 11.66
N HIS A 108 6.67 8.37 12.18
CA HIS A 108 7.51 8.07 13.34
C HIS A 108 8.64 7.10 13.03
N ILE A 109 9.70 7.12 13.84
CA ILE A 109 10.76 6.11 13.79
C ILE A 109 10.33 4.89 14.61
N TRP A 110 10.36 3.72 13.98
CA TRP A 110 9.99 2.45 14.59
C TRP A 110 11.19 1.80 15.26
N GLN A 111 10.93 0.96 16.26
CA GLN A 111 11.99 0.11 16.83
C GLN A 111 12.36 -0.97 15.83
N VAL A 112 13.63 -1.36 15.77
CA VAL A 112 14.13 -2.31 14.76
C VAL A 112 14.79 -3.52 15.41
N ALA A 113 14.41 -4.70 14.93
CA ALA A 113 15.17 -5.93 15.08
C ALA A 113 15.52 -6.51 13.70
N THR A 114 16.77 -6.92 13.50
CA THR A 114 17.25 -7.50 12.24
C THR A 114 17.68 -8.93 12.43
N ASP A 115 17.36 -9.79 11.47
CA ASP A 115 17.96 -11.11 11.32
C ASP A 115 18.67 -11.16 9.97
N ASP A 116 20.00 -11.03 10.02
CA ASP A 116 20.86 -11.02 8.84
C ASP A 116 20.88 -12.37 8.12
N ASP A 117 20.69 -13.48 8.83
CA ASP A 117 20.78 -14.84 8.26
C ASP A 117 19.59 -15.14 7.34
N THR A 118 18.42 -14.55 7.63
CA THR A 118 17.20 -14.74 6.85
C THR A 118 16.81 -13.54 5.99
N ASN A 119 17.69 -12.53 5.91
CA ASN A 119 17.49 -11.27 5.18
C ASN A 119 16.15 -10.62 5.57
N HIS A 120 15.96 -10.48 6.87
CA HIS A 120 14.69 -10.18 7.50
C HIS A 120 14.83 -9.01 8.46
N ILE A 121 13.84 -8.13 8.49
CA ILE A 121 13.80 -6.96 9.35
C ILE A 121 12.40 -6.77 9.92
N ILE A 122 12.33 -6.58 11.23
CA ILE A 122 11.10 -6.37 11.99
C ILE A 122 11.13 -4.93 12.49
N PHE A 123 10.11 -4.17 12.11
CA PHE A 123 9.83 -2.86 12.69
C PHE A 123 8.69 -3.03 13.70
N SER A 124 8.85 -2.49 14.91
CA SER A 124 7.84 -2.51 15.95
C SER A 124 7.43 -1.10 16.37
N PHE A 125 6.13 -0.89 16.56
CA PHE A 125 5.56 0.38 17.03
C PHE A 125 4.39 0.11 17.98
N GLU A 126 4.21 0.98 18.97
CA GLU A 126 3.06 0.93 19.88
C GLU A 126 2.21 2.18 19.66
N LEU A 127 0.99 1.97 19.20
CA LEU A 127 -0.04 3.00 19.18
C LEU A 127 -0.59 3.11 20.61
N ALA A 128 -0.51 4.30 21.20
CA ALA A 128 -1.06 4.55 22.53
C ALA A 128 -2.59 4.32 22.55
N ASP A 129 -3.17 4.15 23.75
CA ASP A 129 -4.63 4.18 23.88
C ASP A 129 -5.18 5.54 23.43
N ASP A 130 -6.35 5.51 22.79
CA ASP A 130 -7.00 6.65 22.15
C ASP A 130 -6.12 7.40 21.11
N PHE A 131 -5.10 6.74 20.54
CA PHE A 131 -4.28 7.31 19.47
C PHE A 131 -5.16 7.73 18.29
N ASN A 132 -5.25 9.02 17.98
CA ASN A 132 -6.21 9.58 17.01
C ASN A 132 -7.68 9.12 17.22
N GLY A 133 -8.04 8.74 18.45
CA GLY A 133 -9.37 8.22 18.81
C GLY A 133 -9.54 6.69 18.66
N PHE A 134 -8.51 5.96 18.20
CA PHE A 134 -8.54 4.50 18.12
C PHE A 134 -8.33 3.87 19.51
N PRO A 135 -9.23 3.00 19.99
CA PRO A 135 -9.03 2.27 21.25
C PRO A 135 -7.78 1.40 21.19
N GLY A 136 -7.00 1.36 22.27
CA GLY A 136 -5.74 0.64 22.38
C GLY A 136 -5.30 0.41 23.83
N PRO A 137 -3.99 0.37 24.12
CA PRO A 137 -2.88 0.45 23.17
C PRO A 137 -2.88 -0.72 22.17
N VAL A 138 -2.29 -0.48 20.99
CA VAL A 138 -2.11 -1.48 19.94
C VAL A 138 -0.63 -1.66 19.64
N ARG A 139 -0.12 -2.88 19.82
CA ARG A 139 1.24 -3.23 19.42
C ARG A 139 1.23 -3.74 17.99
N VAL A 140 2.10 -3.18 17.16
CA VAL A 140 2.17 -3.47 15.73
C VAL A 140 3.59 -3.90 15.36
N GLU A 141 3.69 -4.91 14.52
CA GLU A 141 4.93 -5.31 13.85
C GLU A 141 4.73 -5.26 12.33
N ALA A 142 5.64 -4.61 11.64
CA ALA A 142 5.77 -4.65 10.19
C ALA A 142 7.05 -5.41 9.84
N ILE A 143 6.90 -6.53 9.16
CA ILE A 143 7.94 -7.53 8.97
C ILE A 143 8.26 -7.62 7.49
N TYR A 144 9.51 -7.33 7.11
CA TYR A 144 9.97 -7.34 5.74
C TYR A 144 11.03 -8.41 5.54
N GLN A 145 10.94 -9.13 4.43
CA GLN A 145 11.95 -10.11 4.01
C GLN A 145 12.22 -9.97 2.52
N LEU A 146 13.49 -9.98 2.13
CA LEU A 146 13.90 -10.14 0.74
C LEU A 146 14.48 -11.54 0.53
N THR A 147 13.79 -12.35 -0.26
CA THR A 147 14.18 -13.76 -0.53
C THR A 147 15.06 -13.89 -1.77
N ASP A 148 15.70 -15.06 -1.93
CA ASP A 148 16.49 -15.39 -3.12
C ASP A 148 15.63 -15.70 -4.36
N GLU A 149 14.33 -15.93 -4.18
CA GLU A 149 13.31 -16.06 -5.24
C GLU A 149 12.74 -14.71 -5.72
N ASN A 150 13.43 -13.60 -5.41
CA ASN A 150 13.06 -12.23 -5.79
C ASN A 150 11.70 -11.79 -5.23
N GLU A 151 11.35 -12.28 -4.05
CA GLU A 151 10.13 -11.91 -3.34
C GLU A 151 10.48 -10.92 -2.22
N VAL A 152 9.80 -9.76 -2.23
CA VAL A 152 9.66 -8.89 -1.07
C VAL A 152 8.40 -9.32 -0.33
N LYS A 153 8.57 -9.99 0.81
CA LYS A 153 7.47 -10.40 1.70
C LYS A 153 7.25 -9.33 2.75
N ILE A 154 6.00 -8.93 2.94
CA ILE A 154 5.59 -7.98 3.97
C ILE A 154 4.50 -8.66 4.80
N SER A 155 4.69 -8.70 6.12
CA SER A 155 3.67 -9.18 7.05
C SER A 155 3.41 -8.14 8.13
N TYR A 156 2.14 -7.92 8.43
CA TYR A 156 1.72 -7.10 9.56
C TYR A 156 1.11 -7.97 10.64
N LYS A 157 1.55 -7.75 11.88
CA LYS A 157 0.95 -8.35 13.07
C LYS A 157 0.50 -7.25 14.00
N ALA A 158 -0.68 -7.41 14.60
CA ALA A 158 -1.14 -6.49 15.62
C ALA A 158 -1.93 -7.19 16.72
N THR A 159 -1.79 -6.70 17.94
CA THR A 159 -2.62 -7.09 19.11
C THR A 159 -3.03 -5.83 19.85
N SER A 160 -4.23 -5.83 20.42
CA SER A 160 -4.81 -4.68 21.11
C SER A 160 -5.29 -5.07 22.51
N GLU A 161 -5.13 -4.18 23.48
CA GLU A 161 -5.66 -4.36 24.84
C GLU A 161 -7.16 -3.99 24.97
N ARG A 162 -7.74 -3.46 23.89
CA ARG A 162 -9.17 -3.09 23.75
C ARG A 162 -9.71 -3.53 22.39
N ASP A 163 -11.02 -3.75 22.30
CA ASP A 163 -11.66 -3.91 20.99
C ASP A 163 -11.47 -2.64 20.16
N THR A 164 -10.94 -2.78 18.95
CA THR A 164 -10.59 -1.67 18.05
C THR A 164 -10.81 -2.07 16.59
N ILE A 165 -10.48 -1.19 15.64
CA ILE A 165 -10.42 -1.55 14.21
C ILE A 165 -8.99 -1.50 13.69
N PHE A 166 -8.63 -2.44 12.83
CA PHE A 166 -7.29 -2.56 12.25
C PHE A 166 -7.35 -3.09 10.81
N ASN A 167 -6.71 -2.37 9.89
CA ASN A 167 -6.64 -2.65 8.46
C ASN A 167 -5.37 -2.03 7.86
N SER A 168 -4.25 -2.75 7.92
CA SER A 168 -2.95 -2.26 7.49
C SER A 168 -2.71 -2.41 5.98
N THR A 169 -1.86 -1.55 5.41
CA THR A 169 -1.26 -1.74 4.07
C THR A 169 0.16 -1.17 4.01
N ASN A 170 0.92 -1.50 2.95
CA ASN A 170 2.09 -0.72 2.55
C ASN A 170 1.73 0.18 1.35
N HIS A 171 2.14 1.44 1.40
CA HIS A 171 1.77 2.45 0.40
C HIS A 171 2.89 2.71 -0.63
N VAL A 172 3.64 1.67 -1.02
CA VAL A 172 4.67 1.77 -2.06
C VAL A 172 4.07 2.12 -3.41
N TYR A 173 4.73 3.05 -4.09
CA TYR A 173 4.41 3.47 -5.44
C TYR A 173 5.42 2.89 -6.42
N PHE A 174 4.93 2.31 -7.51
CA PHE A 174 5.72 1.67 -8.54
C PHE A 174 5.71 2.45 -9.85
N ASN A 175 6.83 2.37 -10.56
CA ASN A 175 6.93 2.55 -12.00
C ASN A 175 7.95 1.54 -12.50
N LEU A 176 7.49 0.48 -13.18
CA LEU A 176 8.37 -0.64 -13.56
C LEU A 176 9.35 -0.30 -14.70
N ALA A 177 9.15 0.85 -15.37
CA ALA A 177 10.13 1.41 -16.30
C ALA A 177 11.20 2.27 -15.59
N GLY A 178 11.08 2.49 -14.27
CA GLY A 178 12.04 3.22 -13.46
C GLY A 178 12.08 4.73 -13.71
N ASN A 179 11.04 5.30 -14.30
CA ASN A 179 10.95 6.74 -14.56
C ASN A 179 9.64 7.33 -14.03
N PRO A 180 9.60 7.85 -12.79
CA PRO A 180 8.39 8.41 -12.20
C PRO A 180 7.90 9.71 -12.87
N GLN A 181 8.67 10.28 -13.81
CA GLN A 181 8.26 11.43 -14.63
C GLN A 181 7.59 11.00 -15.94
N ALA A 182 7.65 9.71 -16.30
CA ALA A 182 6.96 9.14 -17.44
C ALA A 182 5.66 8.46 -17.00
N THR A 183 4.61 8.60 -17.82
CA THR A 183 3.31 8.01 -17.53
C THR A 183 3.36 6.48 -17.44
N ILE A 184 2.55 5.92 -16.54
CA ILE A 184 2.33 4.49 -16.39
C ILE A 184 1.36 3.92 -17.42
N ALA A 185 0.76 4.74 -18.31
CA ALA A 185 -0.27 4.31 -19.27
C ALA A 185 0.11 3.04 -20.08
N GLY A 186 1.40 2.89 -20.41
CA GLY A 186 1.95 1.75 -21.14
C GLY A 186 2.11 0.46 -20.32
N HIS A 187 1.94 0.50 -18.99
CA HIS A 187 1.99 -0.69 -18.15
C HIS A 187 0.77 -1.57 -18.43
N ARG A 188 0.97 -2.89 -18.34
CA ARG A 188 -0.08 -3.87 -18.58
C ARG A 188 -0.45 -4.57 -17.29
N PHE A 189 -1.70 -4.44 -16.87
CA PHE A 189 -2.22 -5.03 -15.64
C PHE A 189 -3.03 -6.27 -15.97
N LYS A 190 -2.95 -7.27 -15.09
CA LYS A 190 -3.89 -8.39 -15.00
C LYS A 190 -4.29 -8.53 -13.53
N ILE A 191 -5.58 -8.49 -13.24
CA ILE A 191 -6.14 -8.56 -11.89
C ILE A 191 -7.15 -9.71 -11.87
N ASP A 192 -6.96 -10.68 -10.97
CA ASP A 192 -7.92 -11.76 -10.74
C ASP A 192 -9.04 -11.26 -9.82
N ALA A 193 -9.94 -10.46 -10.40
CA ALA A 193 -11.09 -9.86 -9.73
C ALA A 193 -12.26 -9.74 -10.71
N GLN A 194 -13.47 -10.06 -10.25
CA GLN A 194 -14.70 -9.85 -11.02
C GLN A 194 -15.38 -8.52 -10.67
N GLN A 195 -15.03 -7.92 -9.52
CA GLN A 195 -15.72 -6.75 -9.01
C GLN A 195 -14.73 -5.74 -8.44
N PHE A 196 -15.13 -4.47 -8.44
CA PHE A 196 -14.45 -3.38 -7.74
C PHE A 196 -15.47 -2.63 -6.87
N ALA A 197 -15.02 -1.96 -5.82
CA ALA A 197 -15.90 -1.10 -5.04
C ALA A 197 -15.94 0.31 -5.62
N SER A 198 -17.16 0.78 -5.87
CA SER A 198 -17.42 2.10 -6.41
C SER A 198 -17.33 3.20 -5.36
N LEU A 199 -16.99 4.39 -5.84
CA LEU A 199 -16.80 5.60 -5.06
C LEU A 199 -17.90 6.61 -5.41
N GLY A 200 -18.27 7.43 -4.42
CA GLY A 200 -19.12 8.59 -4.57
C GLY A 200 -18.35 9.78 -5.16
N GLU A 201 -19.06 10.85 -5.48
CA GLU A 201 -18.46 12.09 -6.03
C GLU A 201 -17.40 12.71 -5.10
N ASP A 202 -17.47 12.38 -3.81
CA ASP A 202 -16.55 12.83 -2.78
C ASP A 202 -15.38 11.87 -2.57
N ASN A 203 -15.16 10.89 -3.47
CA ASN A 203 -14.11 9.87 -3.37
C ASN A 203 -14.24 8.92 -2.15
N MET A 204 -15.44 8.78 -1.58
CA MET A 204 -15.71 7.79 -0.54
C MET A 204 -16.29 6.50 -1.13
N PRO A 205 -15.91 5.31 -0.63
CA PRO A 205 -16.63 4.10 -0.95
C PRO A 205 -18.10 4.20 -0.51
N ILE A 206 -19.01 3.78 -1.39
CA ILE A 206 -20.48 3.90 -1.19
C ILE A 206 -21.17 2.57 -0.88
N GLY A 207 -20.42 1.52 -0.60
CA GLY A 207 -20.97 0.20 -0.26
C GLY A 207 -21.44 -0.63 -1.48
N ARG A 208 -21.22 -0.16 -2.71
CA ARG A 208 -21.62 -0.85 -3.94
C ARG A 208 -20.40 -1.49 -4.63
N LEU A 209 -20.50 -2.80 -4.86
CA LEU A 209 -19.59 -3.56 -5.71
C LEU A 209 -20.15 -3.62 -7.13
N GLU A 210 -19.34 -3.24 -8.12
CA GLU A 210 -19.70 -3.24 -9.54
C GLU A 210 -18.90 -4.30 -10.29
N ASP A 211 -19.52 -4.92 -11.31
CA ASP A 211 -18.85 -5.87 -12.18
C ASP A 211 -17.82 -5.15 -13.05
N VAL A 212 -16.66 -5.76 -13.24
CA VAL A 212 -15.61 -5.19 -14.10
C VAL A 212 -15.90 -5.40 -15.58
N GLU A 213 -16.68 -6.41 -15.95
CA GLU A 213 -16.90 -6.86 -17.33
C GLU A 213 -17.38 -5.74 -18.26
N GLY A 214 -16.66 -5.56 -19.37
CA GLY A 214 -17.00 -4.56 -20.38
C GLY A 214 -16.74 -3.12 -19.94
N THR A 215 -16.07 -2.90 -18.81
CA THR A 215 -15.66 -1.59 -18.31
C THR A 215 -14.13 -1.41 -18.40
N PRO A 216 -13.60 -0.19 -18.25
CA PRO A 216 -12.17 0.04 -18.05
C PRO A 216 -11.58 -0.65 -16.81
N PHE A 217 -12.39 -1.16 -15.89
CA PHE A 217 -11.91 -1.90 -14.72
C PHE A 217 -11.65 -3.39 -15.03
N ASP A 218 -11.97 -3.87 -16.24
CA ASP A 218 -11.72 -5.25 -16.66
C ASP A 218 -10.23 -5.48 -16.95
N PHE A 219 -9.55 -5.99 -15.94
CA PHE A 219 -8.18 -6.51 -16.03
C PHE A 219 -8.12 -8.03 -15.85
N ARG A 220 -9.26 -8.76 -15.97
CA ARG A 220 -9.28 -10.23 -15.85
C ARG A 220 -8.35 -10.87 -16.88
N LYS A 221 -8.23 -10.22 -18.04
CA LYS A 221 -7.17 -10.42 -19.02
C LYS A 221 -6.20 -9.24 -18.95
N GLN A 222 -4.96 -9.50 -19.36
CA GLN A 222 -3.94 -8.47 -19.41
C GLN A 222 -4.37 -7.31 -20.33
N ALA A 223 -4.42 -6.09 -19.78
CA ALA A 223 -4.84 -4.88 -20.49
C ALA A 223 -3.96 -3.67 -20.08
N LEU A 224 -3.95 -2.62 -20.90
CA LEU A 224 -3.18 -1.40 -20.61
C LEU A 224 -3.87 -0.59 -19.51
N VAL A 225 -3.09 -0.01 -18.59
CA VAL A 225 -3.61 0.92 -17.57
C VAL A 225 -4.30 2.12 -18.21
N ASP A 226 -3.84 2.53 -19.39
CA ASP A 226 -4.40 3.62 -20.21
C ASP A 226 -5.93 3.58 -20.36
N GLN A 227 -6.55 2.40 -20.35
CA GLN A 227 -8.00 2.28 -20.52
C GLN A 227 -8.81 3.07 -19.47
N GLY A 228 -8.29 3.21 -18.25
CA GLY A 228 -8.93 4.04 -17.22
C GLY A 228 -8.47 5.49 -17.23
N LEU A 229 -7.25 5.75 -17.71
CA LEU A 229 -6.72 7.10 -17.85
C LEU A 229 -7.37 7.88 -19.01
N ALA A 230 -8.05 7.18 -19.91
CA ALA A 230 -8.90 7.77 -20.95
C ALA A 230 -10.21 8.39 -20.41
N LEU A 231 -10.55 8.17 -19.13
CA LEU A 231 -11.69 8.78 -18.42
C LEU A 231 -13.06 8.55 -19.11
N THR A 232 -13.25 7.38 -19.71
CA THR A 232 -14.49 7.02 -20.42
C THR A 232 -15.60 6.50 -19.49
N HIS A 233 -15.25 6.09 -18.27
CA HIS A 233 -16.18 5.59 -17.26
C HIS A 233 -16.37 6.61 -16.12
N PRO A 234 -17.59 6.81 -15.59
CA PRO A 234 -17.86 7.79 -14.53
C PRO A 234 -16.96 7.64 -13.30
N GLN A 235 -16.66 6.40 -12.90
CA GLN A 235 -15.77 6.14 -11.76
C GLN A 235 -14.33 6.61 -12.01
N ASN A 236 -13.81 6.49 -13.24
CA ASN A 236 -12.50 7.05 -13.57
C ASN A 236 -12.52 8.57 -13.60
N GLN A 237 -13.62 9.18 -14.04
CA GLN A 237 -13.78 10.64 -14.08
C GLN A 237 -13.77 11.26 -12.68
N VAL A 238 -14.45 10.64 -11.71
CA VAL A 238 -14.53 11.12 -10.31
C VAL A 238 -13.13 11.31 -9.70
N VAL A 239 -12.21 10.39 -9.98
CA VAL A 239 -10.86 10.39 -9.39
C VAL A 239 -9.75 10.76 -10.38
N SER A 240 -10.11 11.10 -11.61
CA SER A 240 -9.19 11.36 -12.73
C SER A 240 -8.19 10.22 -12.97
N GLY A 241 -8.62 8.96 -12.88
CA GLY A 241 -7.75 7.78 -13.03
C GLY A 241 -8.31 6.57 -12.28
N TYR A 242 -7.46 5.86 -11.54
CA TYR A 242 -7.89 4.86 -10.56
C TYR A 242 -7.50 5.29 -9.14
N ASP A 243 -8.40 5.06 -8.20
CA ASP A 243 -8.24 5.17 -6.75
C ASP A 243 -9.18 4.16 -6.06
N HIS A 244 -9.31 2.96 -6.65
CA HIS A 244 -10.38 2.02 -6.35
C HIS A 244 -9.85 0.71 -5.77
N PRO A 245 -10.61 0.06 -4.88
CA PRO A 245 -10.35 -1.32 -4.49
C PRO A 245 -10.94 -2.32 -5.50
N TRP A 246 -10.14 -3.26 -5.96
CA TRP A 246 -10.62 -4.49 -6.60
C TRP A 246 -10.82 -5.56 -5.54
N LEU A 247 -11.94 -6.28 -5.60
CA LEU A 247 -12.20 -7.45 -4.76
C LEU A 247 -11.51 -8.66 -5.40
N VAL A 248 -10.35 -9.02 -4.87
CA VAL A 248 -9.45 -10.01 -5.49
C VAL A 248 -9.80 -11.43 -5.05
N ASN A 249 -9.56 -12.38 -5.94
CA ASN A 249 -9.79 -13.80 -5.67
C ASN A 249 -8.71 -14.37 -4.74
N PRO A 250 -9.05 -14.79 -3.51
CA PRO A 250 -8.06 -15.30 -2.55
C PRO A 250 -7.47 -16.65 -2.97
N LEU A 251 -8.08 -17.34 -3.94
CA LEU A 251 -7.61 -18.63 -4.45
C LEU A 251 -6.69 -18.49 -5.68
N ALA A 252 -6.50 -17.29 -6.19
CA ALA A 252 -5.58 -17.06 -7.31
C ALA A 252 -4.12 -17.29 -6.88
N ASP A 253 -3.30 -17.85 -7.78
CA ASP A 253 -1.85 -17.98 -7.55
C ASP A 253 -1.21 -16.61 -7.30
N TYR A 254 -1.61 -15.60 -8.10
CA TYR A 254 -1.29 -14.19 -7.96
C TYR A 254 -2.54 -13.34 -8.24
N GLN A 255 -2.92 -12.49 -7.29
CA GLN A 255 -4.08 -11.61 -7.41
C GLN A 255 -3.87 -10.48 -8.43
N VAL A 256 -2.66 -9.95 -8.52
CA VAL A 256 -2.31 -8.88 -9.47
C VAL A 256 -1.00 -9.21 -10.17
N GLN A 257 -0.92 -8.92 -11.47
CA GLN A 257 0.31 -8.99 -12.25
C GLN A 257 0.43 -7.70 -13.07
N VAL A 258 1.63 -7.12 -13.10
CA VAL A 258 1.94 -5.92 -13.85
C VAL A 258 3.18 -6.15 -14.68
N VAL A 259 3.14 -5.75 -15.95
CA VAL A 259 4.29 -5.80 -16.87
C VAL A 259 4.68 -4.39 -17.26
N SER A 260 5.97 -4.09 -17.24
CA SER A 260 6.52 -2.80 -17.69
C SER A 260 6.23 -2.56 -19.18
N PRO A 261 6.17 -1.30 -19.64
CA PRO A 261 5.92 -0.97 -21.04
C PRO A 261 6.95 -1.58 -22.02
N ASP A 262 8.19 -1.75 -21.58
CA ASP A 262 9.29 -2.36 -22.34
C ASP A 262 9.37 -3.88 -22.18
N GLU A 263 8.45 -4.49 -21.42
CA GLU A 263 8.37 -5.92 -21.11
C GLU A 263 9.60 -6.52 -20.40
N GLN A 264 10.49 -5.67 -19.87
CA GLN A 264 11.70 -6.09 -19.16
C GLN A 264 11.42 -6.49 -17.72
N VAL A 265 10.38 -5.93 -17.08
CA VAL A 265 10.08 -6.17 -15.66
C VAL A 265 8.64 -6.66 -15.51
N ARG A 266 8.45 -7.67 -14.66
CA ARG A 266 7.15 -8.17 -14.24
C ARG A 266 7.07 -8.13 -12.71
N LEU A 267 5.97 -7.60 -12.20
CA LEU A 267 5.61 -7.63 -10.79
C LEU A 267 4.40 -8.55 -10.63
N LYS A 268 4.48 -9.53 -9.73
CA LYS A 268 3.36 -10.39 -9.34
C LYS A 268 3.07 -10.15 -7.86
N VAL A 269 1.80 -9.98 -7.53
CA VAL A 269 1.35 -9.71 -6.16
C VAL A 269 0.55 -10.88 -5.65
N LYS A 270 0.89 -11.34 -4.45
CA LYS A 270 0.12 -12.33 -3.69
C LYS A 270 -0.28 -11.74 -2.35
N THR A 271 -1.51 -11.95 -1.91
CA THR A 271 -1.99 -11.44 -0.61
C THR A 271 -3.05 -12.32 0.02
N ASN A 272 -3.14 -12.31 1.36
CA ASN A 272 -4.28 -12.89 2.10
C ASN A 272 -5.43 -11.89 2.30
N GLN A 273 -5.27 -10.65 1.87
CA GLN A 273 -6.28 -9.60 1.98
C GLN A 273 -7.35 -9.73 0.90
N PRO A 274 -8.62 -9.34 1.19
CA PRO A 274 -9.72 -9.52 0.26
C PRO A 274 -9.70 -8.52 -0.90
N ALA A 275 -8.97 -7.40 -0.77
CA ALA A 275 -8.92 -6.37 -1.78
C ALA A 275 -7.50 -5.85 -2.04
N VAL A 276 -7.33 -5.28 -3.23
CA VAL A 276 -6.18 -4.45 -3.58
C VAL A 276 -6.68 -3.09 -4.04
N VAL A 277 -6.35 -2.03 -3.29
CA VAL A 277 -6.56 -0.66 -3.73
C VAL A 277 -5.46 -0.28 -4.72
N ILE A 278 -5.87 0.21 -5.88
CA ILE A 278 -4.95 0.68 -6.92
C ILE A 278 -5.21 2.17 -7.10
N TYR A 279 -4.18 2.96 -6.75
CA TYR A 279 -4.16 4.39 -6.97
C TYR A 279 -3.10 4.74 -8.02
N THR A 280 -3.48 5.50 -9.04
CA THR A 280 -2.59 5.86 -10.17
C THR A 280 -2.03 7.28 -10.08
N TYR A 281 -1.78 7.78 -8.87
CA TYR A 281 -1.13 9.08 -8.63
C TYR A 281 -1.81 10.22 -9.42
N ASN A 282 -3.12 10.34 -9.22
CA ASN A 282 -4.01 11.11 -10.08
C ASN A 282 -3.94 12.63 -9.87
N HIS A 283 -3.30 13.08 -8.79
CA HIS A 283 -3.12 14.50 -8.55
C HIS A 283 -2.08 15.09 -9.52
N GLY A 284 -2.02 16.41 -9.60
CA GLY A 284 -1.07 17.11 -10.46
C GLY A 284 0.40 16.72 -10.20
N PRO A 285 1.30 17.03 -11.14
CA PRO A 285 2.72 16.68 -10.99
C PRO A 285 3.32 17.29 -9.73
N THR A 286 4.13 16.50 -9.03
CA THR A 286 4.89 16.92 -7.85
C THR A 286 6.38 16.94 -8.16
N ALA A 287 7.19 17.36 -7.18
CA ALA A 287 8.64 17.21 -7.26
C ALA A 287 9.09 15.73 -7.28
N LEU A 288 8.24 14.79 -6.88
CA LEU A 288 8.55 13.36 -6.81
C LEU A 288 8.17 12.64 -8.11
N ALA A 289 6.97 12.88 -8.63
CA ALA A 289 6.45 12.17 -9.80
C ALA A 289 5.53 13.06 -10.66
N ALA A 290 5.43 12.74 -11.94
CA ALA A 290 4.40 13.30 -12.81
C ALA A 290 3.02 12.76 -12.41
N GLN A 291 1.94 13.46 -12.82
CA GLN A 291 0.59 12.90 -12.76
C GLN A 291 0.56 11.58 -13.55
N HIS A 292 0.03 10.52 -12.95
CA HIS A 292 0.09 9.16 -13.51
C HIS A 292 1.52 8.66 -13.77
N GLY A 293 2.51 9.18 -13.05
CA GLY A 293 3.89 8.74 -13.15
C GLY A 293 4.18 7.46 -12.37
N VAL A 294 3.32 7.10 -11.42
CA VAL A 294 3.47 5.93 -10.56
C VAL A 294 2.11 5.34 -10.17
N PHE A 295 2.07 4.12 -9.64
CA PHE A 295 0.86 3.49 -9.08
C PHE A 295 1.12 2.74 -7.77
N SER A 296 0.16 2.70 -6.85
CA SER A 296 0.20 1.83 -5.67
C SER A 296 -0.59 0.53 -5.89
N LEU A 297 -0.24 -0.52 -5.13
CA LEU A 297 -0.96 -1.80 -5.05
C LEU A 297 -1.14 -2.16 -3.57
N GLU A 298 -2.09 -1.50 -2.93
CA GLU A 298 -2.33 -1.57 -1.48
C GLU A 298 -3.20 -2.77 -1.13
N CYS A 299 -2.60 -3.81 -0.57
CA CYS A 299 -3.28 -5.03 -0.17
C CYS A 299 -3.93 -4.88 1.21
N GLN A 300 -5.26 -4.86 1.28
CA GLN A 300 -6.02 -4.56 2.51
C GLN A 300 -7.48 -5.03 2.44
N ALA A 301 -8.22 -4.90 3.54
CA ALA A 301 -9.67 -4.93 3.50
C ALA A 301 -10.25 -3.70 2.78
N LEU A 302 -11.50 -3.79 2.32
CA LEU A 302 -12.16 -2.68 1.63
C LEU A 302 -12.19 -1.42 2.52
N PRO A 303 -11.83 -0.24 1.98
CA PRO A 303 -11.91 1.00 2.74
C PRO A 303 -13.33 1.26 3.25
N ASN A 304 -13.43 1.92 4.40
CA ASN A 304 -14.69 2.22 5.10
C ASN A 304 -15.53 0.97 5.50
N ALA A 305 -14.95 -0.23 5.56
CA ALA A 305 -15.66 -1.47 5.92
C ALA A 305 -16.39 -1.41 7.27
N GLY A 306 -15.88 -0.66 8.24
CA GLY A 306 -16.56 -0.47 9.55
C GLY A 306 -17.92 0.24 9.46
N ASN A 307 -18.18 0.98 8.37
CA ASN A 307 -19.42 1.74 8.19
C ASN A 307 -20.29 1.22 7.03
N LEU A 308 -19.80 0.26 6.25
CA LEU A 308 -20.46 -0.23 5.03
C LEU A 308 -20.80 -1.71 5.16
N PRO A 309 -22.07 -2.06 5.44
CA PRO A 309 -22.50 -3.45 5.45
C PRO A 309 -22.14 -4.18 4.15
N GLY A 310 -21.56 -5.38 4.27
CA GLY A 310 -21.15 -6.19 3.12
C GLY A 310 -19.69 -6.01 2.68
N PHE A 311 -18.96 -5.03 3.23
CA PHE A 311 -17.53 -4.85 2.94
C PHE A 311 -16.59 -5.70 3.81
N GLY A 312 -17.17 -6.55 4.67
CA GLY A 312 -16.43 -7.37 5.62
C GLY A 312 -16.24 -6.66 6.96
N SER A 313 -15.38 -7.21 7.80
CA SER A 313 -15.06 -6.67 9.12
C SER A 313 -13.57 -6.35 9.20
N ILE A 314 -13.26 -5.24 9.84
CA ILE A 314 -11.91 -4.83 10.24
C ILE A 314 -11.77 -4.75 11.77
N LEU A 315 -12.70 -5.38 12.50
CA LEU A 315 -12.66 -5.46 13.96
C LEU A 315 -11.44 -6.28 14.41
N LEU A 316 -10.59 -5.68 15.22
CA LEU A 316 -9.59 -6.36 16.01
C LEU A 316 -10.11 -6.46 17.44
N GLU A 317 -10.55 -7.66 17.82
CA GLU A 317 -10.98 -7.89 19.19
C GLU A 317 -9.79 -7.85 20.16
N LYS A 318 -10.08 -7.44 21.39
CA LYS A 318 -9.11 -7.45 22.48
C LYS A 318 -8.39 -8.80 22.57
N ASP A 319 -7.07 -8.75 22.75
CA ASP A 319 -6.15 -9.88 22.90
C ASP A 319 -6.06 -10.84 21.69
N ASN A 320 -6.84 -10.62 20.62
CA ASN A 320 -6.73 -11.38 19.38
C ASN A 320 -5.56 -10.88 18.54
N LEU A 321 -4.99 -11.78 17.73
CA LEU A 321 -3.94 -11.48 16.76
C LEU A 321 -4.56 -11.12 15.41
N PHE A 322 -4.21 -9.95 14.89
CA PHE A 322 -4.36 -9.62 13.47
C PHE A 322 -3.13 -10.09 12.69
N GLU A 323 -3.34 -10.70 11.52
CA GLU A 323 -2.27 -11.05 10.58
C GLU A 323 -2.65 -10.68 9.13
N SER A 324 -1.78 -9.91 8.47
CA SER A 324 -1.85 -9.61 7.04
C SER A 324 -0.54 -9.99 6.38
N HIS A 325 -0.61 -10.60 5.19
CA HIS A 325 0.55 -11.01 4.42
C HIS A 325 0.39 -10.58 2.97
N MET A 326 1.43 -9.96 2.43
CA MET A 326 1.54 -9.65 1.01
C MET A 326 2.95 -9.93 0.49
N ILE A 327 3.04 -10.25 -0.80
CA ILE A 327 4.27 -10.55 -1.50
C ILE A 327 4.31 -9.75 -2.79
N TYR A 328 5.40 -9.03 -3.02
CA TYR A 328 5.77 -8.48 -4.31
C TYR A 328 6.91 -9.33 -4.90
N GLN A 329 6.61 -10.16 -5.89
CA GLN A 329 7.60 -10.97 -6.59
C GLN A 329 7.96 -10.37 -7.94
N PHE A 330 9.25 -10.32 -8.24
CA PHE A 330 9.77 -9.74 -9.47
C PHE A 330 10.41 -10.77 -10.38
N ASP A 331 10.08 -10.69 -11.67
CA ASP A 331 10.84 -11.34 -12.74
C ASP A 331 11.38 -10.23 -13.66
N TRP A 332 12.63 -10.34 -14.11
CA TRP A 332 13.21 -9.38 -15.04
C TRP A 332 14.07 -10.04 -16.11
N LYS A 333 14.43 -9.24 -17.11
CA LYS A 333 15.35 -9.54 -18.22
C LYS A 333 16.35 -8.41 -18.39
#